data_AF-A0A967I7S4-F1
#
_entry.id   AF-A0A967I7S4-F1
#
_cell.length_a   1.000
_cell.length_b   1.000
_cell.length_c   1.000
_cell.angle_alpha   90.00
_cell.angle_beta   90.00
_cell.angle_gamma   90.00
#
_symmetry.space_group_name_H-M   'P 1'
#
loop_
_entity.id
_entity.type
_entity.pdbx_description
1 polymer ?
#
loop_
_entity_poly.entity_id
_entity_poly.type
_entity_poly.pdbx_seq_one_letter_code
_entity_poly.pdbx_strand_id
1 'polypeptide(L)'
;LIDLSQTDGDINILAAPRLLTSDNEEAEIIIGSNIPIITERLTDTGGSDGLAQSVSIERQDAALTLRFTPQVTEGDEVRLNIHQEITDVASTNDQIGPTLTKRLLRNSVIAENGRTIALGGLISTNLQDTITKVPLLGD
;
A
#
# COMPACT_ATOMS: atom_id res chain seq x y z
N LEU A 1 -38.81 -2.10 10.42
CA LEU A 1 -37.40 -2.41 10.72
C LEU A 1 -36.58 -1.45 9.87
N ILE A 2 -35.90 -0.47 10.47
CA ILE A 2 -35.05 0.50 9.76
C ILE A 2 -33.65 0.28 10.33
N ASP A 3 -32.73 -0.18 9.49
CA ASP A 3 -31.31 -0.29 9.84
C ASP A 3 -30.60 0.98 9.34
N LEU A 4 -30.20 1.83 10.29
CA LEU A 4 -29.29 2.95 10.08
C LEU A 4 -27.88 2.46 10.45
N SER A 5 -27.02 2.27 9.45
CA SER A 5 -25.61 1.91 9.66
C SER A 5 -24.73 3.10 9.31
N GLN A 6 -24.20 3.78 10.31
CA GLN A 6 -23.11 4.75 10.16
C GLN A 6 -21.80 3.99 10.34
N THR A 7 -21.02 3.88 9.27
CA THR A 7 -19.69 3.24 9.32
C THR A 7 -18.65 4.34 9.42
N ASP A 8 -18.10 4.53 10.62
CA ASP A 8 -16.93 5.39 10.83
C ASP A 8 -15.66 4.54 10.76
N GLY A 9 -14.70 4.95 9.94
CA GLY A 9 -13.55 4.15 9.57
C GLY A 9 -12.25 4.90 9.79
N ASP A 10 -11.75 4.88 11.02
CA ASP A 10 -10.43 5.43 11.35
C ASP A 10 -9.33 4.43 10.97
N ILE A 11 -8.61 4.72 9.89
CA ILE A 11 -7.47 3.92 9.45
C ILE A 11 -6.18 4.66 9.85
N ASN A 12 -5.48 4.14 10.86
CA ASN A 12 -4.16 4.63 11.28
C ASN A 12 -3.07 3.65 10.81
N ILE A 13 -2.24 4.06 9.85
CA ILE A 13 -1.11 3.27 9.36
C ILE A 13 0.18 3.97 9.79
N LEU A 14 0.92 3.34 10.71
CA LEU A 14 2.23 3.82 11.15
C LEU A 14 3.30 2.75 10.90
N ALA A 15 4.23 3.04 9.99
CA ALA A 15 5.43 2.25 9.76
C ALA A 15 6.66 3.15 9.87
N ALA A 16 7.58 2.82 10.78
CA ALA A 16 8.82 3.57 11.03
C ALA A 16 10.03 2.62 10.98
N PRO A 17 10.42 2.12 9.79
CA PRO A 17 11.63 1.32 9.63
C PRO A 17 12.87 2.13 10.01
N ARG A 18 13.84 1.46 10.67
CA ARG A 18 15.12 2.05 11.07
C ARG A 18 16.25 1.14 10.62
N LEU A 19 17.24 1.73 9.94
CA LEU A 19 18.42 1.04 9.45
C LEU A 19 19.66 1.83 9.82
N LEU A 20 20.75 1.10 10.03
CA LEU A 20 22.07 1.66 10.20
C LEU A 20 22.87 1.37 8.92
N THR A 21 23.59 2.35 8.42
CA THR A 21 24.47 2.21 7.26
C THR A 21 25.68 3.13 7.40
N SER A 22 26.68 2.91 6.56
CA SER A 22 27.87 3.75 6.47
C SER A 22 27.61 4.98 5.60
N ASP A 23 28.46 6.00 5.76
CA ASP A 23 28.43 7.17 4.87
C ASP A 23 28.69 6.76 3.42
N ASN A 24 27.92 7.34 2.49
CA ASN A 24 27.91 7.03 1.05
C ASN A 24 27.56 5.58 0.68
N GLU A 25 27.07 4.76 1.63
CA GLU A 25 26.67 3.38 1.37
C GLU A 25 25.15 3.27 1.23
N GLU A 26 24.68 2.73 0.10
CA GLU A 26 23.25 2.46 -0.11
C GLU A 26 22.79 1.34 0.83
N ALA A 27 21.77 1.63 1.63
CA ALA A 27 21.12 0.66 2.48
C ALA A 27 19.70 0.40 2.01
N GLU A 28 19.30 -0.87 2.10
CA GLU A 28 17.98 -1.34 1.70
C GLU A 28 17.40 -2.25 2.77
N ILE A 29 16.11 -2.07 3.05
CA ILE A 29 15.28 -3.04 3.77
C ILE A 29 14.01 -3.32 2.98
N ILE A 30 13.65 -4.60 2.93
CA ILE A 30 12.39 -5.07 2.36
C ILE A 30 11.67 -5.87 3.43
N ILE A 31 10.48 -5.44 3.82
CA ILE A 31 9.62 -6.12 4.80
C ILE A 31 8.29 -6.37 4.13
N GLY A 32 7.92 -7.63 3.92
CA GLY A 32 6.68 -7.94 3.25
C GLY A 32 6.31 -9.40 3.26
N SER A 33 5.21 -9.68 2.56
CA SER A 33 4.67 -11.01 2.34
C SER A 33 4.38 -11.23 0.87
N ASN A 34 4.64 -12.45 0.40
CA ASN A 34 4.34 -12.85 -0.96
C ASN A 34 2.88 -13.33 -1.05
N ILE A 35 2.05 -12.64 -1.81
CA ILE A 35 0.63 -12.97 -1.98
C ILE A 35 0.36 -13.62 -3.34
N PRO A 36 -0.52 -14.63 -3.41
CA PRO A 36 -0.95 -15.18 -4.68
C PRO A 36 -2.01 -14.30 -5.35
N ILE A 37 -1.85 -14.07 -6.65
CA ILE A 37 -2.79 -13.39 -7.53
C ILE A 37 -3.24 -14.39 -8.60
N ILE A 38 -4.55 -14.54 -8.78
CA ILE A 38 -5.11 -15.39 -9.83
C ILE A 38 -5.12 -14.58 -11.12
N THR A 39 -4.34 -15.00 -12.13
CA THR A 39 -4.23 -14.29 -13.42
C THR A 39 -5.19 -14.84 -14.47
N GLU A 40 -5.49 -16.14 -14.41
CA GLU A 40 -6.39 -16.80 -15.36
C GLU A 40 -7.25 -17.86 -14.65
N ARG A 41 -8.55 -17.86 -14.95
CA ARG A 41 -9.48 -18.94 -14.57
C ARG A 41 -10.27 -19.35 -15.79
N LEU A 42 -9.90 -20.47 -16.39
CA LEU A 42 -10.68 -21.07 -17.47
C LEU A 42 -11.79 -21.93 -16.84
N THR A 43 -13.04 -21.51 -17.03
CA THR A 43 -14.20 -22.33 -16.66
C THR A 43 -14.81 -22.81 -17.96
N ASP A 44 -14.54 -24.06 -18.33
CA ASP A 44 -15.19 -24.67 -19.48
C ASP A 44 -16.69 -24.87 -19.15
N THR A 45 -17.56 -24.45 -20.06
CA THR A 45 -19.02 -24.57 -19.93
C THR A 45 -19.61 -25.64 -20.86
N GLY A 46 -18.79 -26.59 -21.35
CA GLY A 46 -19.20 -27.67 -22.22
C GLY A 46 -19.31 -29.04 -21.55
N GLY A 47 -20.53 -29.46 -21.20
CA GLY A 47 -21.01 -30.86 -21.27
C GLY A 47 -20.29 -31.97 -20.51
N SER A 48 -20.91 -32.40 -19.39
CA SER A 48 -20.98 -33.80 -18.92
C SER A 48 -19.70 -34.66 -18.90
N ASP A 49 -18.59 -34.19 -18.34
CA ASP A 49 -17.66 -34.99 -17.51
C ASP A 49 -16.69 -34.01 -16.84
N GLY A 50 -16.27 -34.28 -15.61
CA GLY A 50 -15.61 -33.32 -14.71
C GLY A 50 -14.51 -32.47 -15.34
N LEU A 51 -14.81 -31.19 -15.58
CA LEU A 51 -13.90 -30.24 -16.23
C LEU A 51 -12.79 -29.81 -15.25
N ALA A 52 -11.55 -30.08 -15.62
CA ALA A 52 -10.37 -29.61 -14.92
C ALA A 52 -10.37 -28.07 -14.89
N GLN A 53 -10.51 -27.49 -13.70
CA GLN A 53 -10.34 -26.05 -13.48
C GLN A 53 -8.85 -25.75 -13.53
N SER A 54 -8.37 -25.15 -14.63
CA SER A 54 -7.00 -24.62 -14.68
C SER A 54 -7.01 -23.20 -14.13
N VAL A 55 -6.33 -23.03 -13.00
CA VAL A 55 -6.13 -21.73 -12.35
C VAL A 55 -4.65 -21.40 -12.41
N SER A 56 -4.29 -20.36 -13.16
CA SER A 56 -2.92 -19.83 -13.18
C SER A 56 -2.74 -18.87 -12.01
N ILE A 57 -1.75 -19.13 -11.16
CA ILE A 57 -1.46 -18.34 -9.96
C ILE A 57 -0.09 -17.69 -10.13
N GLU A 58 -0.06 -16.36 -10.14
CA GLU A 58 1.16 -15.56 -10.05
C GLU A 58 1.39 -15.12 -8.61
N ARG A 59 2.65 -14.89 -8.24
CA ARG A 59 3.03 -14.46 -6.89
C ARG A 59 3.53 -13.02 -6.95
N GLN A 60 2.91 -12.13 -6.20
CA GLN A 60 3.28 -10.72 -6.13
C GLN A 60 3.67 -10.36 -4.68
N ASP A 61 4.71 -9.57 -4.53
CA ASP A 61 5.15 -9.12 -3.19
C ASP A 61 4.36 -7.89 -2.74
N ALA A 62 3.67 -8.01 -1.60
CA ALA A 62 3.16 -6.90 -0.83
C ALA A 62 4.20 -6.57 0.24
N ALA A 63 5.01 -5.54 -0.01
CA ALA A 63 6.15 -5.20 0.82
C ALA A 63 6.32 -3.69 1.00
N LEU A 64 6.89 -3.33 2.14
CA LEU A 64 7.53 -2.06 2.39
C LEU A 64 9.01 -2.19 2.01
N THR A 65 9.43 -1.42 1.03
CA THR A 65 10.82 -1.28 0.59
C THR A 65 11.29 0.11 0.97
N LEU A 66 12.31 0.21 1.81
CA LEU A 66 12.99 1.47 2.08
C LEU A 66 14.45 1.32 1.66
N ARG A 67 14.86 2.21 0.75
CA ARG A 67 16.23 2.33 0.27
C ARG A 67 16.70 3.76 0.45
N PHE A 68 17.89 3.94 1.01
CA PHE A 68 18.44 5.26 1.19
C PHE A 68 19.97 5.27 1.12
N THR A 69 20.51 6.39 0.66
CA THR A 69 21.95 6.65 0.64
C THR A 69 22.21 7.94 1.43
N PRO A 70 22.88 7.86 2.59
CA PRO A 70 23.31 9.03 3.32
C PRO A 70 24.63 9.57 2.76
N GLN A 71 24.79 10.89 2.83
CA GLN A 71 26.03 11.59 2.56
C GLN A 71 26.21 12.66 3.66
N VAL A 72 27.22 12.48 4.50
CA VAL A 72 27.57 13.44 5.56
C VAL A 72 28.34 14.62 4.94
N THR A 73 27.96 15.85 5.27
CA THR A 73 28.68 17.07 4.86
C THR A 73 29.50 17.64 6.01
N GLU A 74 30.44 18.55 5.72
CA GLU A 74 31.29 19.22 6.74
C GLU A 74 30.51 20.08 7.75
N GLY A 75 29.21 20.34 7.53
CA GLY A 75 28.38 21.23 8.35
C GLY A 75 27.46 20.55 9.37
N ASP A 76 27.75 19.31 9.79
CA ASP A 76 26.84 18.48 10.63
C ASP A 76 25.47 18.20 9.99
N GLU A 77 25.36 18.37 8.67
CA GLU A 77 24.19 18.02 7.89
C GLU A 77 24.41 16.68 7.17
N VAL A 78 23.31 15.95 7.00
CA VAL A 78 23.28 14.69 6.27
C VAL A 78 22.33 14.87 5.09
N ARG A 79 22.87 14.76 3.88
CA ARG A 79 22.07 14.62 2.67
C ARG A 79 21.59 13.16 2.59
N LEU A 80 20.29 12.97 2.45
CA LEU A 80 19.67 11.66 2.31
C LEU A 80 18.96 11.57 0.96
N ASN A 81 19.40 10.64 0.12
CA ASN A 81 18.62 10.22 -1.04
C ASN A 81 17.73 9.06 -0.62
N ILE A 82 16.41 9.25 -0.63
CA ILE A 82 15.44 8.30 -0.07
C ILE A 82 14.50 7.81 -1.16
N HIS A 83 14.36 6.50 -1.22
CA HIS A 83 13.40 5.78 -2.04
C HIS A 83 12.58 4.88 -1.12
N GLN A 84 11.30 5.21 -0.94
CA GLN A 84 10.38 4.41 -0.14
C GLN A 84 9.22 3.96 -1.02
N GLU A 85 8.97 2.66 -1.02
CA GLU A 85 7.82 2.04 -1.67
C GLU A 85 7.06 1.23 -0.61
N ILE A 86 5.75 1.36 -0.60
CA ILE A 86 4.86 0.57 0.26
C ILE A 86 3.77 0.00 -0.62
N THR A 87 3.77 -1.31 -0.76
CA THR A 87 2.72 -2.07 -1.44
C THR A 87 1.92 -2.84 -0.40
N ASP A 88 0.61 -2.61 -0.36
CA ASP A 88 -0.29 -3.17 0.66
C ASP A 88 -1.56 -3.74 0.03
N VAL A 89 -2.20 -4.69 0.70
CA VAL A 89 -3.43 -5.36 0.21
C VAL A 89 -4.65 -4.56 0.64
N ALA A 90 -5.30 -3.91 -0.31
CA ALA A 90 -6.45 -3.04 -0.05
C ALA A 90 -7.76 -3.80 0.14
N SER A 91 -7.97 -4.87 -0.64
CA SER A 91 -9.15 -5.72 -0.52
C SER A 91 -8.89 -7.08 -1.17
N THR A 92 -9.37 -8.16 -0.57
CA THR A 92 -9.38 -9.49 -1.17
C THR A 92 -10.71 -9.74 -1.86
N ASN A 93 -10.69 -10.00 -3.17
CA ASN A 93 -11.87 -10.45 -3.91
C ASN A 93 -11.66 -11.90 -4.35
N ASP A 94 -12.53 -12.80 -3.91
CA ASP A 94 -12.40 -14.24 -4.19
C ASP A 94 -12.52 -14.60 -5.69
N GLN A 95 -13.08 -13.71 -6.53
CA GLN A 95 -13.29 -13.97 -7.95
C GLN A 95 -12.19 -13.41 -8.87
N ILE A 96 -11.52 -12.33 -8.45
CA ILE A 96 -10.58 -11.53 -9.27
C ILE A 96 -9.17 -11.48 -8.63
N GLY A 97 -9.04 -11.82 -7.35
CA GLY A 97 -7.78 -11.73 -6.59
C GLY A 97 -7.68 -10.47 -5.73
N PRO A 98 -6.59 -10.32 -4.97
CA PRO A 98 -6.37 -9.16 -4.10
C PRO A 98 -6.08 -7.89 -4.90
N THR A 99 -6.70 -6.78 -4.51
CA THR A 99 -6.34 -5.44 -4.99
C THR A 99 -5.17 -4.91 -4.17
N LEU A 100 -4.12 -4.46 -4.86
CA LEU A 100 -2.94 -3.86 -4.24
C LEU A 100 -3.02 -2.33 -4.30
N THR A 101 -2.68 -1.68 -3.19
CA THR A 101 -2.37 -0.25 -3.15
C THR A 101 -0.87 -0.04 -3.13
N LYS A 102 -0.39 0.95 -3.88
CA LYS A 102 1.02 1.29 -3.95
C LYS A 102 1.23 2.75 -3.58
N ARG A 103 2.12 2.99 -2.62
CA ARG A 103 2.57 4.32 -2.19
C ARG A 103 4.07 4.41 -2.50
N LEU A 104 4.49 5.46 -3.20
CA LEU A 104 5.85 5.61 -3.66
C LEU A 104 6.35 7.03 -3.38
N LEU A 105 7.48 7.13 -2.71
CA LEU A 105 8.17 8.37 -2.37
C LEU A 105 9.61 8.30 -2.90
N ARG A 106 10.00 9.32 -3.67
CA ARG A 106 11.38 9.55 -4.08
C ARG A 106 11.73 10.99 -3.77
N ASN A 107 12.68 11.20 -2.87
CA ASN A 107 13.08 12.53 -2.48
C ASN A 107 14.57 12.58 -2.13
N SER A 108 15.19 13.75 -2.30
CA SER A 108 16.53 14.06 -1.83
C SER A 108 16.42 15.23 -0.86
N VAL A 109 16.78 14.99 0.39
CA VAL A 109 16.59 15.94 1.50
C VAL A 109 17.90 16.17 2.21
N ILE A 110 18.03 17.33 2.85
CA ILE A 110 19.14 17.63 3.76
C ILE A 110 18.54 17.70 5.16
N ALA A 111 19.10 16.95 6.09
CA ALA A 111 18.68 16.91 7.48
C ALA A 111 19.85 17.30 8.37
N GLU A 112 19.60 18.12 9.39
CA GLU A 112 20.57 18.32 10.47
C GLU A 112 20.67 17.07 11.35
N ASN A 113 21.86 16.80 11.87
CA ASN A 113 22.07 15.68 12.79
C ASN A 113 21.13 15.74 14.01
N GLY A 114 20.50 14.61 14.35
CA GLY A 114 19.60 14.49 15.50
C GLY A 114 18.21 15.11 15.33
N ARG A 115 17.88 15.69 14.18
CA ARG A 115 16.55 16.26 13.89
C ARG A 115 15.71 15.32 13.06
N THR A 116 14.40 15.32 13.32
CA THR A 116 13.42 14.63 12.47
C THR A 116 12.94 15.58 11.39
N ILE A 117 12.93 15.11 10.14
CA ILE A 117 12.41 15.87 9.00
C ILE A 117 11.19 15.17 8.41
N ALA A 118 10.22 15.96 7.93
CA ALA A 118 9.08 15.44 7.19
C ALA A 118 9.45 15.33 5.70
N LEU A 119 9.47 14.11 5.17
CA LEU A 119 9.85 13.84 3.78
C LEU A 119 8.71 14.12 2.78
N GLY A 120 7.47 14.12 3.28
CA GLY A 120 6.25 14.32 2.52
C GLY A 120 5.02 13.99 3.36
N GLY A 121 3.85 14.16 2.75
CA GLY A 121 2.55 13.82 3.32
C GLY A 121 1.49 13.80 2.23
N LEU A 122 0.46 12.98 2.41
CA LEU A 122 -0.72 12.95 1.55
C LEU A 122 -1.92 13.32 2.39
N ILE A 123 -2.56 14.45 2.10
CA ILE A 123 -3.85 14.80 2.68
C ILE A 123 -4.91 14.28 1.72
N SER A 124 -5.72 13.34 2.20
CA SER A 124 -6.85 12.80 1.45
C SER A 124 -8.14 13.10 2.21
N THR A 125 -9.08 13.77 1.55
CA THR A 125 -10.43 14.01 2.09
C THR A 125 -11.42 13.23 1.25
N ASN A 126 -12.12 12.27 1.86
CA ASN A 126 -13.21 11.55 1.22
C ASN A 126 -14.50 11.89 1.97
N LEU A 127 -15.40 12.62 1.31
CA LEU A 127 -16.73 12.92 1.81
C LEU A 127 -17.73 12.06 1.04
N GLN A 128 -18.38 11.12 1.73
CA GLN A 128 -19.34 10.22 1.12
C GLN A 128 -20.73 10.41 1.74
N ASP A 129 -21.51 11.34 1.17
CA ASP A 129 -22.89 11.56 1.57
C ASP A 129 -23.81 10.53 0.92
N THR A 130 -24.25 9.54 1.71
CA THR A 130 -25.24 8.55 1.27
C THR A 130 -26.62 8.92 1.81
N ILE A 131 -27.41 9.61 1.01
CA ILE A 131 -28.82 9.90 1.35
C ILE A 131 -29.69 8.73 0.89
N THR A 132 -30.23 7.98 1.85
CA THR A 132 -31.25 6.96 1.58
C THR A 132 -32.62 7.54 1.87
N LYS A 133 -33.42 7.79 0.82
CA LYS A 133 -34.80 8.31 0.97
C LYS A 133 -35.83 7.39 0.33
N VAL A 134 -37.03 7.37 0.91
CA VAL A 134 -38.20 6.71 0.30
C VAL A 134 -38.68 7.51 -0.92
N PRO A 135 -38.94 6.89 -2.07
CA PRO A 135 -39.15 7.56 -3.35
C PRO A 135 -40.45 8.40 -3.48
N LEU A 136 -41.12 8.79 -2.38
CA LEU A 136 -42.35 9.59 -2.42
C LEU A 136 -42.56 10.58 -1.25
N LEU A 137 -41.84 10.44 -0.12
CA LEU A 137 -42.01 11.29 1.08
C LEU A 137 -40.68 11.91 1.58
N GLY A 138 -39.63 11.85 0.76
CA GLY A 138 -38.27 12.25 1.15
C GLY A 138 -37.85 13.63 0.66
N ASP A 139 -38.72 14.64 0.84
CA ASP A 139 -38.35 16.06 0.84
C ASP A 139 -38.52 16.60 2.28
#